data_AF-A0A2J5PBM0-F1
#
_entry.id   AF-A0A2J5PBM0-F1
#
_cell.length_a   1.000
_cell.length_b   1.000
_cell.length_c   1.000
_cell.angle_alpha   90.00
_cell.angle_beta   90.00
_cell.angle_gamma   90.00
#
_symmetry.space_group_name_H-M   'P 1'
#
loop_
_entity.id
_entity.type
_entity.pdbx_description
1 polymer ?
#
loop_
_entity_poly.entity_id
_entity_poly.type
_entity_poly.pdbx_seq_one_letter_code
_entity_poly.pdbx_strand_id
1 'polypeptide(L)' 'MMYHIPAVLSSQEVDDFIAQLQQAEWVDGRVTTGDLGAQVKNNQQVDTHSNLYGELQGNVLAALNRCSLIHI' A
#
# COMPACT_ATOMS: atom_id res chain seq x y z
N MET A 1 8.16 9.14 18.63
CA MET A 1 9.18 9.61 17.67
C MET A 1 9.20 8.60 16.52
N MET A 2 9.16 9.04 15.26
CA MET A 2 9.01 8.15 14.08
C MET A 2 10.21 8.37 13.14
N TYR A 3 10.82 7.28 12.66
CA TYR A 3 11.94 7.33 11.72
C TYR A 3 11.42 7.42 10.29
N HIS A 4 12.04 8.28 9.47
CA HIS A 4 11.70 8.43 8.05
C HIS A 4 12.76 7.76 7.19
N ILE A 5 12.33 6.90 6.25
CA ILE A 5 13.21 6.24 5.29
C ILE A 5 12.97 6.91 3.93
N PRO A 6 13.93 7.71 3.45
CA PRO A 6 13.76 8.42 2.19
C PRO A 6 13.88 7.45 1.01
N ALA A 7 13.18 7.77 -0.08
CA ALA A 7 13.36 7.15 -1.39
C ALA A 7 13.30 5.60 -1.40
N VAL A 8 12.35 5.01 -0.63
CA VAL A 8 12.08 3.57 -0.67
C VAL A 8 11.71 3.13 -2.09
N LEU A 9 10.86 3.90 -2.76
CA LEU A 9 10.55 3.76 -4.19
C LEU A 9 11.23 4.88 -4.97
N SER A 10 11.75 4.54 -6.15
CA SER A 10 12.17 5.51 -7.17
C SER A 10 10.97 6.22 -7.78
N SER A 11 11.19 7.37 -8.44
CA SER A 11 10.12 8.09 -9.13
C SER A 11 9.42 7.25 -10.18
N GLN A 12 10.15 6.41 -10.92
CA GLN A 12 9.56 5.51 -11.91
C GLN A 12 8.67 4.44 -11.26
N GLU A 13 9.13 3.83 -10.15
CA GLU A 13 8.30 2.86 -9.41
C GLU A 13 7.04 3.52 -8.85
N VAL A 14 7.11 4.79 -8.42
CA VAL A 14 5.93 5.55 -7.98
C VAL A 14 4.95 5.78 -9.13
N ASP A 15 5.44 6.19 -10.31
CA ASP A 15 4.58 6.40 -11.49
C ASP A 15 3.89 5.11 -11.92
N ASP A 16 4.61 3.99 -11.92
CA ASP A 16 4.06 2.66 -12.25
C ASP A 16 3.00 2.22 -11.24
N PHE A 17 3.20 2.49 -9.95
CA PHE A 17 2.19 2.23 -8.91
C PHE A 17 0.94 3.09 -9.13
N ILE A 18 1.10 4.38 -9.41
CA ILE A 18 -0.03 5.28 -9.65
C ILE A 18 -0.85 4.80 -10.85
N ALA A 19 -0.20 4.43 -11.96
CA ALA A 19 -0.89 3.96 -13.16
C ALA A 19 -1.73 2.70 -12.91
N GLN A 20 -1.22 1.77 -12.09
CA GLN A 20 -1.94 0.55 -11.71
C GLN A 20 -3.09 0.85 -10.72
N LEU A 21 -2.84 1.69 -9.71
CA LEU A 21 -3.84 2.08 -8.72
C LEU A 21 -5.01 2.86 -9.33
N GLN A 22 -4.78 3.64 -10.39
CA GLN A 22 -5.85 4.32 -11.12
C GLN A 22 -6.83 3.36 -11.81
N GLN A 23 -6.38 2.13 -12.11
CA GLN A 23 -7.19 1.09 -12.76
C GLN A 23 -7.71 0.05 -11.76
N ALA A 24 -7.32 0.16 -10.49
CA ALA A 24 -7.69 -0.78 -9.44
C ALA A 24 -9.18 -0.66 -9.08
N GLU A 25 -9.74 -1.77 -8.59
CA GLU A 25 -11.02 -1.74 -7.91
C GLU A 25 -10.83 -1.20 -6.48
N TRP A 26 -11.49 -0.08 -6.19
CA TRP A 26 -11.47 0.60 -4.91
C TRP A 26 -12.72 0.27 -4.10
N VAL A 27 -12.55 -0.45 -2.99
CA VAL A 27 -13.63 -0.85 -2.08
C VAL A 27 -13.68 0.06 -0.85
N ASP A 28 -14.82 0.12 -0.18
CA ASP A 28 -14.96 0.87 1.07
C ASP A 28 -13.99 0.30 2.12
N GLY A 29 -13.18 1.20 2.68
CA GLY A 29 -12.25 0.93 3.75
C GLY A 29 -12.84 0.26 4.99
N ARG A 30 -14.15 0.43 5.23
CA ARG A 30 -14.88 -0.17 6.34
C ARG A 30 -14.94 -1.69 6.27
N VAL A 31 -14.82 -2.28 5.08
CA VAL A 31 -14.91 -3.74 4.85
C VAL A 31 -13.79 -4.50 5.56
N THR A 32 -12.63 -3.87 5.78
CA THR A 32 -11.45 -4.51 6.43
C THR A 32 -11.26 -4.11 7.89
N THR A 33 -12.19 -3.36 8.48
CA THR A 33 -12.03 -2.84 9.85
C THR A 33 -13.01 -3.53 10.81
N GLY A 34 -12.55 -3.95 11.99
CA GLY A 34 -13.44 -4.43 13.05
C GLY A 34 -14.45 -3.35 13.49
N ASP A 35 -15.51 -3.75 14.20
CA ASP A 35 -16.71 -2.94 14.50
C ASP A 35 -16.45 -1.50 14.98
N LEU A 36 -15.36 -1.27 15.72
CA LEU A 36 -15.00 0.04 16.27
C LEU A 36 -14.50 1.05 15.20
N GLY A 37 -13.87 0.58 14.12
CA GLY A 37 -13.32 1.46 13.08
C GLY A 37 -14.26 1.71 11.90
N ALA A 38 -15.29 0.88 11.73
CA ALA A 38 -16.30 1.03 10.69
C ALA A 38 -17.10 2.35 10.81
N GLN A 39 -17.26 2.87 12.03
CA GLN A 39 -18.05 4.08 12.27
C GLN A 39 -17.38 5.38 11.78
N VAL A 40 -16.05 5.40 11.64
CA VAL A 40 -15.29 6.64 11.37
C VAL A 40 -14.39 6.57 10.15
N LYS A 41 -14.11 5.38 9.61
CA LYS A 41 -13.24 5.20 8.44
C LYS A 41 -14.00 5.55 7.15
N ASN A 42 -13.71 6.72 6.58
CA ASN A 42 -14.22 7.16 5.28
C ASN A 42 -13.06 7.25 4.28
N ASN A 43 -12.46 6.10 3.96
CA ASN A 43 -11.43 5.99 2.94
C ASN A 43 -11.74 4.82 2.01
N GLN A 44 -11.13 4.81 0.84
CA GLN A 44 -11.16 3.67 -0.06
C GLN A 44 -9.84 2.91 0.04
N GLN A 45 -9.88 1.62 -0.29
CA GLN A 45 -8.69 0.78 -0.40
C GLN A 45 -8.80 -0.09 -1.64
N VAL A 46 -7.66 -0.48 -2.21
CA VAL A 46 -7.63 -1.58 -3.18
C VAL A 46 -8.14 -2.84 -2.47
N ASP A 47 -8.96 -3.63 -3.15
CA ASP A 47 -9.42 -4.90 -2.60
C ASP A 47 -8.23 -5.80 -2.22
N THR A 48 -8.16 -6.17 -0.94
CA THR A 48 -7.10 -7.03 -0.38
C THR A 48 -7.10 -8.44 -0.94
N HIS A 49 -8.20 -8.87 -1.58
CA HIS A 49 -8.30 -10.15 -2.27
C HIS A 49 -7.91 -10.08 -3.75
N SER A 50 -7.64 -8.89 -4.28
CA SER A 50 -7.21 -8.72 -5.67
C SER A 50 -5.77 -9.18 -5.88
N ASN A 51 -5.46 -9.69 -7.08
CA ASN A 51 -4.09 -10.00 -7.48
C ASN A 51 -3.18 -8.76 -7.40
N LEU A 52 -3.72 -7.60 -7.80
CA LEU A 52 -3.01 -6.32 -7.77
C LEU A 52 -2.52 -5.98 -6.36
N TYR A 53 -3.34 -6.23 -5.32
CA TYR A 53 -2.92 -5.99 -3.94
C TYR A 53 -1.68 -6.81 -3.57
N GLY A 54 -1.65 -8.10 -3.93
CA GLY A 54 -0.50 -8.97 -3.68
C GLY A 54 0.76 -8.53 -4.42
N GLU A 55 0.61 -8.13 -5.68
CA GLU A 55 1.71 -7.64 -6.52
C GLU A 55 2.32 -6.35 -5.95
N LEU A 56 1.49 -5.34 -5.67
CA LEU A 56 1.97 -4.06 -5.11
C LEU A 56 2.57 -4.25 -3.72
N GLN A 57 2.01 -5.12 -2.89
CA GLN A 57 2.57 -5.47 -1.58
C GLN A 57 3.97 -6.08 -1.73
N GLY A 58 4.12 -7.07 -2.61
CA GLY A 58 5.41 -7.73 -2.87
C GLY A 58 6.47 -6.75 -3.35
N ASN A 59 6.10 -5.82 -4.23
CA ASN A 59 6.99 -4.77 -4.73
C ASN A 59 7.45 -3.82 -3.61
N VAL A 60 6.55 -3.39 -2.72
CA VAL A 60 6.91 -2.55 -1.56
C VAL A 60 7.84 -3.31 -0.61
N LEU A 61 7.58 -4.59 -0.33
CA LEU A 61 8.43 -5.39 0.54
C LEU A 61 9.83 -5.57 -0.06
N ALA A 62 9.92 -5.85 -1.36
CA ALA A 62 11.18 -5.93 -2.07
C ALA A 62 11.94 -4.58 -2.02
N ALA A 63 11.24 -3.46 -2.13
CA ALA A 63 11.84 -2.13 -2.02
C ALA A 63 12.40 -1.85 -0.61
N LEU A 64 11.64 -2.19 0.43
CA LEU A 64 12.09 -2.05 1.82
C LEU A 64 13.30 -2.92 2.13
N ASN A 65 13.38 -4.15 1.59
CA ASN A 65 14.53 -5.04 1.77
C ASN A 65 15.82 -4.54 1.09
N ARG A 66 15.72 -3.61 0.15
CA ARG A 66 16.90 -2.92 -0.43
C ARG A 66 17.39 -1.76 0.44
N CYS A 67 16.58 -1.29 1.39
CA CYS A 67 16.96 -0.20 2.28
C CYS A 67 17.83 -0.73 3.43
N SER A 68 19.09 -0.30 3.49
CA SER A 68 20.07 -0.74 4.49
C SER A 68 19.73 -0.44 5.96
N LEU A 69 18.70 0.37 6.22
CA LEU A 69 18.19 0.70 7.55
C LEU A 69 17.15 -0.29 8.08
N ILE A 70 16.64 -1.20 7.23
CA ILE A 70 15.62 -2.18 7.59
C ILE A 70 16.04 -3.58 7.07
N HIS A 71 15.89 -4.61 7.90
CA HIS A 71 15.77 -6.00 7.47
C HIS A 71 14.44 -6.51 8.05
N ILE A 72 13.49 -6.91 7.21
CA ILE A 72 12.19 -7.50 7.60
C ILE A 72 12.17 -8.96 7.21
#